data_AF-A0A955RFN8-F1
#
_entry.id   AF-A0A955RFN8-F1
#
_cell.length_a   1.000
_cell.length_b   1.000
_cell.length_c   1.000
_cell.angle_alpha   90.00
_cell.angle_beta   90.00
_cell.angle_gamma   90.00
#
_symmetry.space_group_name_H-M   'P 1'
#
loop_
_entity.id
_entity.type
_entity.pdbx_description
1 polymer ?
#
loop_
_entity_poly.entity_id
_entity_poly.type
_entity_poly.pdbx_seq_one_letter_code
_entity_poly.pdbx_strand_id
1 'polypeptide(L)'
;MIWLPATLLGCPSLKALPKDSPCVEAGYAIAHRTFECTGDGDLANARFEKFRDRYQCIELPDWFVDTGVVTKYIQATDTGVFLNPPDYYHCALAIDQLACELVFEYGDDIARYLNSSDACAYVIEPKAGR
;
A
#
# COMPACT_ATOMS: atom_id res chain seq x y z
N MET A 1 17.17 -38.36 -24.93
CA MET A 1 17.32 -36.94 -25.30
C MET A 1 15.94 -36.31 -25.25
N ILE A 2 15.61 -35.64 -24.14
CA ILE A 2 14.33 -34.95 -23.97
C ILE A 2 14.66 -33.45 -23.97
N TRP A 3 14.17 -32.76 -24.98
CA TRP A 3 14.28 -31.31 -25.15
C TRP A 3 12.97 -30.72 -24.60
N LEU A 4 13.03 -30.05 -23.45
CA LEU A 4 11.90 -29.29 -22.90
C LEU A 4 12.01 -27.85 -23.43
N PRO A 5 11.07 -27.39 -24.28
CA PRO A 5 11.07 -26.00 -24.72
C PRO A 5 10.77 -25.10 -23.53
N ALA A 6 11.66 -24.14 -23.29
CA ALA A 6 11.48 -23.07 -22.33
C ALA A 6 10.28 -22.21 -22.75
N THR A 7 9.12 -22.47 -22.17
CA THR A 7 7.97 -21.57 -22.22
C THR A 7 8.33 -20.31 -21.44
N LEU A 8 8.67 -19.25 -22.18
CA LEU A 8 8.64 -17.88 -21.69
C LEU A 8 7.20 -17.56 -21.28
N LEU A 9 6.87 -17.83 -20.01
CA LEU A 9 5.67 -17.31 -19.37
C LEU A 9 5.78 -15.79 -19.43
N GLY A 10 4.99 -15.18 -20.32
CA GLY A 10 4.93 -13.74 -20.46
C GLY A 10 4.58 -13.09 -19.12
N CYS A 11 5.14 -11.90 -18.87
CA CYS A 11 4.76 -11.11 -17.71
C CYS A 11 3.24 -10.96 -17.69
N PRO A 12 2.56 -11.26 -16.58
CA PRO A 12 1.13 -11.03 -16.47
C PRO A 12 0.87 -9.56 -16.84
N SER A 13 -0.04 -9.36 -17.78
CA SER A 13 -0.45 -8.03 -18.24
C SER A 13 -0.86 -7.18 -17.04
N LEU A 14 -0.38 -5.94 -16.96
CA LEU A 14 -0.79 -4.92 -15.98
C LEU A 14 -2.31 -4.69 -15.91
N LYS A 15 -3.10 -5.28 -16.82
CA LYS A 15 -4.56 -5.16 -16.91
C LYS A 15 -5.36 -5.83 -15.78
N ALA A 16 -4.71 -6.49 -14.82
CA ALA A 16 -5.42 -7.13 -13.71
C ALA A 16 -4.60 -7.04 -12.41
N LEU A 17 -4.39 -5.82 -11.91
CA LEU A 17 -3.88 -5.66 -10.55
C LEU A 17 -4.90 -6.23 -9.55
N PRO A 18 -4.46 -6.94 -8.50
CA PRO A 18 -5.34 -7.35 -7.40
C PRO A 18 -6.08 -6.15 -6.80
N LYS A 19 -7.35 -6.35 -6.42
CA LYS A 19 -8.22 -5.29 -5.85
C LYS A 19 -7.73 -4.76 -4.51
N ASP A 20 -6.87 -5.51 -3.83
CA ASP A 20 -6.23 -5.17 -2.57
C ASP A 20 -4.80 -4.63 -2.76
N SER A 21 -4.31 -4.49 -4.00
CA SER A 21 -2.94 -4.06 -4.27
C SER A 21 -2.52 -2.80 -3.51
N PRO A 22 -3.32 -1.70 -3.47
CA PRO A 22 -2.90 -0.51 -2.73
C PRO A 22 -2.70 -0.71 -1.22
N CYS A 23 -3.48 -1.61 -0.60
CA CYS A 23 -3.29 -2.00 0.79
C CYS A 23 -1.99 -2.78 0.99
N VAL A 24 -1.73 -3.74 0.10
CA VAL A 24 -0.52 -4.57 0.15
C VAL A 24 0.72 -3.70 -0.03
N GLU A 25 0.69 -2.73 -0.95
CA GLU A 25 1.77 -1.77 -1.14
C GLU A 25 2.03 -0.91 0.10
N ALA A 26 1.02 -0.57 0.89
CA ALA A 26 1.24 0.16 2.15
C ALA A 26 2.04 -0.68 3.16
N GLY A 27 1.76 -1.98 3.24
CA GLY A 27 2.56 -2.91 4.03
C GLY A 27 4.01 -2.97 3.55
N TYR A 28 4.22 -3.10 2.24
CA TYR A 28 5.57 -3.09 1.66
C TYR A 28 6.30 -1.77 1.89
N ALA A 29 5.60 -0.63 1.81
CA ALA A 29 6.18 0.68 2.11
C ALA A 29 6.69 0.76 3.56
N ILE A 30 5.98 0.19 4.54
CA ILE A 30 6.46 0.13 5.94
C ILE A 30 7.77 -0.66 6.03
N ALA A 31 7.84 -1.83 5.39
CA ALA A 31 9.05 -2.66 5.39
C ALA A 31 10.20 -1.98 4.66
N HIS A 32 9.95 -1.52 3.44
CA HIS A 32 10.94 -0.84 2.61
C HIS A 32 11.51 0.36 3.35
N ARG A 33 10.64 1.24 3.87
CA ARG A 33 11.09 2.44 4.55
C ARG A 33 11.80 2.15 5.87
N THR A 34 11.38 1.12 6.59
CA THR A 34 12.13 0.60 7.75
C THR A 34 13.54 0.20 7.33
N PHE A 35 13.67 -0.65 6.31
CA PHE A 35 14.98 -1.13 5.85
C PHE A 35 15.89 0.00 5.36
N GLU A 36 15.36 0.94 4.57
CA GLU A 36 16.14 2.08 4.09
C GLU A 36 16.72 2.92 5.24
N CYS A 37 15.95 3.14 6.31
CA CYS A 37 16.37 3.97 7.43
C CYS A 37 17.25 3.24 8.45
N THR A 38 17.08 1.93 8.62
CA THR A 38 17.77 1.16 9.67
C THR A 38 18.86 0.23 9.16
N GLY A 39 18.79 -0.18 7.89
CA GLY A 39 19.60 -1.28 7.34
C GLY A 39 19.22 -2.67 7.86
N ASP A 40 18.14 -2.79 8.64
CA ASP A 40 17.72 -4.02 9.32
C ASP A 40 16.54 -4.68 8.59
N GLY A 41 16.85 -5.74 7.85
CA GLY A 41 15.86 -6.51 7.09
C GLY A 41 14.93 -7.35 7.96
N ASP A 42 15.40 -7.82 9.12
CA ASP A 42 14.58 -8.62 10.03
C ASP A 42 13.52 -7.74 10.69
N LEU A 43 13.91 -6.53 11.11
CA LEU A 43 12.98 -5.52 11.63
C LEU A 43 11.95 -5.09 10.57
N ALA A 44 12.38 -4.87 9.33
CA ALA A 44 11.49 -4.53 8.22
C ALA A 44 10.41 -5.61 8.01
N ASN A 45 10.83 -6.88 7.95
CA ASN A 45 9.91 -8.01 7.82
C ASN A 45 8.98 -8.14 9.03
N ALA A 46 9.51 -7.98 10.25
CA ALA A 46 8.71 -8.06 11.47
C ALA A 46 7.59 -7.00 11.50
N ARG A 47 7.87 -5.79 11.03
CA ARG A 47 6.85 -4.72 10.96
C ARG A 47 5.81 -4.98 9.87
N PHE A 48 6.20 -5.52 8.72
CA PHE A 48 5.25 -5.97 7.71
C PHE A 48 4.33 -7.08 8.22
N GLU A 49 4.87 -8.09 8.90
CA GLU A 49 4.05 -9.16 9.48
C GLU A 49 3.14 -8.62 10.58
N LYS A 50 3.62 -7.68 11.42
CA LYS A 50 2.78 -6.98 12.40
C LYS A 50 1.63 -6.21 11.74
N PHE A 51 1.88 -5.57 10.60
CA PHE A 51 0.84 -4.95 9.80
C PHE A 51 -0.18 -5.99 9.33
N ARG A 52 0.25 -7.08 8.70
CA ARG A 52 -0.64 -8.15 8.23
C ARG A 52 -1.43 -8.81 9.36
N ASP A 53 -0.86 -8.87 10.55
CA ASP A 53 -1.52 -9.46 11.71
C ASP A 53 -2.63 -8.60 12.29
N ARG A 54 -2.50 -7.27 12.21
CA ARG A 54 -3.43 -6.32 12.85
C ARG A 54 -4.44 -5.70 11.90
N TYR A 55 -4.12 -5.65 10.62
CA TYR A 55 -4.93 -4.96 9.62
C TYR A 55 -5.38 -5.91 8.51
N GLN A 56 -6.50 -5.56 7.87
CA GLN A 56 -7.02 -6.23 6.70
C GLN A 56 -7.22 -5.22 5.57
N CYS A 57 -7.12 -5.71 4.35
CA CYS A 57 -7.29 -4.90 3.15
C CYS A 57 -8.76 -4.73 2.81
N ILE A 58 -9.14 -3.50 2.49
CA ILE A 58 -10.43 -3.19 1.89
C ILE A 58 -10.30 -3.48 0.40
N GLU A 59 -11.11 -4.40 -0.11
CA GLU A 59 -11.13 -4.69 -1.55
C GLU A 59 -11.73 -3.52 -2.32
N LEU A 60 -11.00 -3.05 -3.34
CA LEU A 60 -11.49 -1.98 -4.20
C LEU A 60 -12.56 -2.46 -5.19
N PRO A 61 -13.49 -1.57 -5.58
CA PRO A 61 -14.56 -1.93 -6.49
C PRO A 61 -14.05 -2.25 -7.89
N ASP A 62 -14.79 -3.07 -8.63
CA ASP A 62 -14.38 -3.63 -9.93
C ASP A 62 -13.97 -2.59 -10.97
N TRP A 63 -14.62 -1.41 -10.95
CA TRP A 63 -14.31 -0.32 -11.88
C TRP A 63 -12.91 0.28 -11.68
N PHE A 64 -12.28 0.07 -10.52
CA PHE A 64 -10.92 0.54 -10.24
C PHE A 64 -9.87 -0.22 -11.05
N VAL A 65 -10.08 -1.53 -11.24
CA VAL A 65 -9.10 -2.42 -11.91
C VAL A 65 -9.14 -2.26 -13.44
N ASP A 66 -10.26 -1.77 -14.00
CA ASP A 66 -10.54 -1.84 -15.43
C ASP A 66 -10.08 -0.61 -16.24
N THR A 67 -9.86 0.54 -15.59
CA THR A 67 -9.78 1.79 -16.36
C THR A 67 -8.39 2.22 -16.80
N GLY A 68 -7.29 1.87 -16.12
CA GLY A 68 -5.92 2.29 -16.50
C GLY A 68 -5.73 3.80 -16.72
N VAL A 69 -6.76 4.59 -16.45
CA VAL A 69 -6.92 6.00 -16.76
C VAL A 69 -7.76 6.55 -15.62
N VAL A 70 -7.06 7.00 -14.58
CA VAL A 70 -7.69 7.80 -13.52
C VAL A 70 -8.02 9.15 -14.16
N THR A 71 -9.25 9.32 -14.65
CA THR A 71 -9.73 10.65 -15.00
C THR A 71 -9.94 11.37 -13.67
N LYS A 72 -8.88 12.02 -13.19
CA LYS A 72 -8.86 12.74 -11.91
C LYS A 72 -9.74 13.98 -12.04
N TYR A 73 -10.91 13.96 -11.41
CA TYR A 73 -11.69 15.17 -11.23
C TYR A 73 -11.35 15.79 -9.88
N ILE A 74 -10.97 17.06 -9.90
CA ILE A 74 -10.76 17.88 -8.71
C ILE A 74 -12.10 18.52 -8.40
N GLN A 75 -12.79 18.06 -7.36
CA GLN A 75 -14.01 18.68 -6.88
C GLN A 75 -13.68 19.57 -5.68
N ALA A 76 -13.62 20.88 -5.91
CA ALA A 76 -13.55 21.83 -4.81
C ALA A 76 -14.92 21.84 -4.10
N THR A 77 -14.90 21.63 -2.79
CA THR A 77 -16.05 21.73 -1.89
C THR A 77 -15.77 22.80 -0.84
N ASP A 78 -16.79 23.25 -0.12
CA ASP A 78 -16.66 24.26 0.94
C ASP A 78 -15.75 23.80 2.10
N THR A 79 -15.44 22.51 2.18
CA THR A 79 -14.58 21.89 3.20
C THR A 79 -13.21 21.44 2.67
N GLY A 80 -12.91 21.63 1.37
CA GLY A 80 -11.62 21.28 0.78
C GLY A 80 -11.69 20.71 -0.63
N VAL A 81 -10.56 20.20 -1.11
CA VAL A 81 -10.42 19.60 -2.44
C VAL A 81 -10.61 18.08 -2.36
N PHE A 82 -11.64 17.56 -3.01
CA PHE A 82 -11.87 16.13 -3.17
C PHE A 82 -11.30 15.64 -4.51
N LEU A 83 -10.48 14.60 -4.43
CA LEU A 83 -10.04 13.85 -5.61
C LEU A 83 -11.03 12.71 -5.86
N ASN A 84 -11.63 12.69 -7.05
CA ASN A 84 -12.48 11.60 -7.49
C ASN A 84 -11.89 10.93 -8.74
N PRO A 85 -11.57 9.62 -8.70
CA PRO A 85 -11.60 8.76 -7.52
C PRO A 85 -10.48 9.10 -6.50
N PRO A 86 -10.61 8.61 -5.24
CA PRO A 86 -9.56 8.73 -4.23
C PRO A 86 -8.22 8.18 -4.76
N ASP A 87 -7.11 8.79 -4.34
CA ASP A 87 -5.78 8.27 -4.63
C ASP A 87 -5.46 7.09 -3.70
N TYR A 88 -5.87 5.88 -4.10
CA TYR A 88 -5.75 4.68 -3.27
C TYR A 88 -4.30 4.28 -2.98
N TYR A 89 -3.32 4.67 -3.82
CA TYR A 89 -1.90 4.38 -3.59
C TYR A 89 -1.20 5.46 -2.73
N HIS A 90 -1.87 6.57 -2.43
CA HIS A 90 -1.29 7.65 -1.64
C HIS A 90 -0.86 7.21 -0.23
N CYS A 91 -1.55 6.21 0.36
CA CYS A 91 -1.14 5.66 1.65
C CYS A 91 0.29 5.10 1.60
N ALA A 92 0.57 4.22 0.62
CA ALA A 92 1.89 3.61 0.44
C ALA A 92 2.94 4.69 0.14
N LEU A 93 2.63 5.63 -0.75
CA LEU A 93 3.53 6.73 -1.09
C LEU A 93 3.88 7.59 0.13
N ALA A 94 2.90 7.97 0.95
CA ALA A 94 3.12 8.80 2.12
C ALA A 94 4.00 8.09 3.17
N ILE A 95 3.81 6.78 3.36
CA ILE A 95 4.65 5.97 4.25
C ILE A 95 6.08 5.89 3.71
N ASP A 96 6.25 5.65 2.41
CA ASP A 96 7.56 5.52 1.78
C ASP A 96 8.38 6.83 1.83
N GLN A 97 7.69 7.97 1.90
CA GLN A 97 8.30 9.29 1.99
C GLN A 97 8.57 9.78 3.42
N LEU A 98 8.24 8.99 4.46
CA LEU A 98 8.48 9.39 5.85
C LEU A 98 9.95 9.70 6.10
N ALA A 99 10.27 10.78 6.81
CA ALA A 99 11.63 11.03 7.26
C ALA A 99 12.11 9.91 8.22
N CYS A 100 13.39 9.56 8.20
CA CYS A 100 13.89 8.46 9.03
C CYS A 100 13.74 8.73 10.53
N GLU A 101 13.79 9.98 10.95
CA GLU A 101 13.49 10.42 12.31
C GLU A 101 12.10 9.96 12.75
N LEU A 102 11.09 10.04 11.87
CA LEU A 102 9.74 9.56 12.14
C LEU A 102 9.68 8.03 12.16
N VAL A 103 10.43 7.34 11.31
CA VAL A 103 10.51 5.86 11.34
C VAL A 103 11.07 5.38 12.69
N PHE A 104 12.09 6.07 13.22
CA PHE A 104 12.64 5.79 14.54
C PHE A 104 11.65 6.15 15.66
N GLU A 105 10.95 7.29 15.55
CA GLU A 105 9.95 7.71 16.53
C GLU A 105 8.74 6.78 16.57
N TYR A 106 8.23 6.37 15.41
CA TYR A 106 7.04 5.52 15.30
C TYR A 106 7.35 4.11 15.79
N GLY A 107 8.60 3.64 15.62
CA GLY A 107 9.02 2.33 16.08
C GLY A 107 8.12 1.24 15.50
N ASP A 108 7.51 0.44 16.37
CA ASP A 108 6.61 -0.65 15.97
C ASP A 108 5.12 -0.27 16.05
N ASP A 109 4.78 0.99 16.26
CA ASP A 109 3.40 1.47 16.27
C ASP A 109 2.89 1.63 14.82
N ILE A 110 2.43 0.52 14.23
CA ILE A 110 1.92 0.48 12.85
C ILE A 110 0.80 1.50 12.61
N ALA A 111 -0.01 1.81 13.63
CA ALA A 111 -1.07 2.81 13.48
C ALA A 111 -0.50 4.20 13.17
N ARG A 112 0.67 4.56 13.69
CA ARG A 112 1.33 5.84 13.36
C ARG A 112 1.77 5.91 11.91
N TYR A 113 2.30 4.82 11.34
CA TYR A 113 2.60 4.75 9.91
C TYR A 113 1.33 4.95 9.09
N LEU A 114 0.24 4.28 9.44
CA LEU A 114 -1.05 4.42 8.74
C LEU A 114 -1.71 5.80 8.92
N ASN A 115 -1.34 6.55 9.96
CA ASN A 115 -1.80 7.92 10.15
C ASN A 115 -1.00 8.96 9.34
N SER A 116 -0.02 8.53 8.53
CA SER A 116 0.76 9.43 7.67
C SER A 116 -0.06 10.01 6.52
N SER A 117 -1.23 9.43 6.23
CA SER A 117 -2.14 9.87 5.18
C SER A 117 -3.56 9.39 5.44
N ASP A 118 -4.53 10.29 5.35
CA ASP A 118 -5.97 9.96 5.43
C ASP A 118 -6.38 8.90 4.39
N ALA A 119 -5.64 8.81 3.27
CA ALA A 119 -5.90 7.81 2.23
C ALA A 119 -5.78 6.36 2.72
N CYS A 120 -5.04 6.10 3.81
CA CYS A 120 -4.91 4.75 4.36
C CYS A 120 -6.27 4.18 4.80
N ALA A 121 -7.19 5.04 5.28
CA ALA A 121 -8.53 4.62 5.69
C ALA A 121 -9.43 4.15 4.53
N TYR A 122 -9.04 4.43 3.27
CA TYR A 122 -9.79 3.94 2.09
C TYR A 122 -9.41 2.53 1.67
N VAL A 123 -8.25 2.03 2.11
CA VAL A 123 -7.67 0.77 1.63
C VAL A 123 -7.36 -0.21 2.76
N ILE A 124 -7.29 0.25 4.00
CA ILE A 124 -6.88 -0.55 5.16
C ILE A 124 -7.84 -0.30 6.32
N GLU A 125 -8.21 -1.37 7.02
CA GLU A 125 -8.96 -1.28 8.28
C GLU A 125 -8.40 -2.26 9.33
N PRO A 126 -8.60 -2.00 10.64
CA PRO A 126 -8.22 -2.93 11.69
C PRO A 126 -9.02 -4.24 11.60
N LYS A 127 -8.36 -5.37 11.85
CA LYS A 127 -9.05 -6.67 11.98
C LYS A 127 -9.91 -6.67 13.24
N ALA A 128 -11.15 -7.14 13.12
CA ALA A 128 -12.06 -7.26 14.26
C ALA A 128 -11.47 -8.19 15.34
N GLY A 129 -11.44 -7.72 16.59
CA GLY A 129 -11.08 -8.53 17.76
C GLY A 129 -9.61 -8.51 18.18
N ARG A 130 -8.81 -7.52 17.74
CA ARG A 130 -7.45 -7.25 18.27
C ARG A 130 -7.24 -5.77 18.53
#